data_AF-A0A0B4E445-F1
#
_entry.id   AF-A0A0B4E445-F1
#
_cell.length_a   1.000
_cell.length_b   1.000
_cell.length_c   1.000
_cell.angle_alpha   90.00
_cell.angle_beta   90.00
_cell.angle_gamma   90.00
#
_symmetry.space_group_name_H-M   'P 1'
#
loop_
_entity.id
_entity.type
_entity.pdbx_description
1 polymer ?
#
loop_
_entity_poly.entity_id
_entity_poly.type
_entity_poly.pdbx_seq_one_letter_code
_entity_poly.pdbx_strand_id
1 'polypeptide(L)' 'MVGEYTVKLLKKATKDKEKIKQYPALKNNVENLISLLKRDPFENPPPYEILIGELKGYFSRRINKQHRLVYEVVEEKKK' A
#
# COMPACT_ATOMS: atom_id res chain seq x y z
N MET A 1 -9.15 19.61 -1.01
CA MET A 1 -7.98 19.47 -1.91
C MET A 1 -7.50 18.04 -1.73
N VAL A 2 -7.83 17.16 -2.67
CA VAL A 2 -7.40 15.75 -2.60
C VAL A 2 -5.93 15.77 -3.03
N GLY A 3 -5.02 15.60 -2.08
CA GLY A 3 -3.60 15.49 -2.39
C GLY A 3 -3.39 14.20 -3.18
N GLU A 4 -2.96 14.29 -4.44
CA GLU A 4 -2.61 13.11 -5.23
C GLU A 4 -1.29 12.54 -4.68
N TYR A 5 -1.39 11.48 -3.90
CA TYR A 5 -0.21 10.78 -3.40
C TYR A 5 0.47 10.04 -4.55
N THR A 6 1.80 10.18 -4.67
CA THR A 6 2.58 9.42 -5.65
C THR A 6 3.07 8.11 -5.03
N VAL A 7 2.64 6.99 -5.60
CA VAL A 7 3.05 5.65 -5.15
C VAL A 7 4.41 5.29 -5.75
N LYS A 8 5.40 5.06 -4.88
CA LYS A 8 6.73 4.57 -5.26
C LYS A 8 6.92 3.13 -4.79
N LEU A 9 7.49 2.28 -5.65
CA LEU A 9 7.80 0.90 -5.30
C LEU A 9 9.22 0.79 -4.75
N LEU A 10 9.35 0.15 -3.58
CA LEU A 10 10.63 -0.22 -3.00
C LEU A 10 11.30 -1.30 -3.85
N LYS A 11 12.64 -1.31 -3.90
CA LYS A 11 13.42 -2.35 -4.61
C LYS A 11 13.06 -3.77 -4.16
N LYS A 12 12.75 -3.94 -2.87
CA LYS A 12 12.31 -5.22 -2.29
C LYS A 12 10.97 -5.68 -2.88
N ALA A 13 10.05 -4.74 -3.15
CA ALA A 13 8.73 -5.01 -3.70
C ALA A 13 8.74 -5.33 -5.21
N THR A 14 9.85 -5.09 -5.92
CA THR A 14 9.95 -5.41 -7.36
C THR A 14 9.79 -6.91 -7.61
N LYS A 15 10.32 -7.76 -6.73
CA LYS A 15 10.15 -9.22 -6.84
C LYS A 15 8.69 -9.63 -6.64
N ASP A 16 8.00 -9.00 -5.69
CA ASP A 16 6.60 -9.29 -5.42
C ASP A 16 5.70 -8.81 -6.55
N LYS A 17 6.02 -7.68 -7.18
CA LYS A 17 5.31 -7.19 -8.38
C LYS A 17 5.29 -8.25 -9.49
N GLU A 18 6.42 -8.87 -9.79
CA GLU A 18 6.48 -9.91 -10.84
C GLU A 18 5.68 -11.15 -10.47
N LYS A 19 5.65 -11.54 -9.19
CA LYS A 19 4.79 -12.64 -8.71
C LYS A 19 3.30 -12.28 -8.80
N ILE A 20 2.92 -11.08 -8.37
CA ILE A 20 1.52 -10.61 -8.40
C ILE A 20 0.99 -10.55 -9.83
N LYS A 21 1.80 -10.13 -10.79
CA LYS A 21 1.43 -10.10 -12.22
C LYS A 21 1.01 -11.47 -12.76
N GLN A 22 1.55 -12.57 -12.22
CA GLN A 22 1.19 -13.93 -12.65
C GLN A 22 -0.23 -14.32 -12.21
N TYR A 23 -0.81 -13.64 -11.22
CA TYR A 23 -2.13 -13.95 -10.67
C TYR A 23 -3.11 -12.78 -10.91
N PRO A 24 -4.00 -12.88 -11.93
CA PRO A 24 -4.89 -11.78 -12.30
C PRO A 24 -5.76 -11.25 -11.14
N ALA A 25 -6.28 -12.15 -10.30
CA ALA A 25 -7.11 -11.77 -9.15
C ALA A 25 -6.32 -10.95 -8.10
N LEU A 26 -5.08 -11.33 -7.82
CA LEU A 26 -4.23 -10.55 -6.90
C LEU A 26 -3.88 -9.19 -7.51
N LYS A 27 -3.53 -9.18 -8.81
CA LYS A 27 -3.21 -7.94 -9.53
C LYS A 27 -4.33 -6.92 -9.42
N ASN A 28 -5.56 -7.33 -9.73
CA ASN A 28 -6.73 -6.44 -9.68
C ASN A 28 -6.95 -5.87 -8.26
N ASN A 29 -6.85 -6.71 -7.22
CA ASN A 29 -7.01 -6.27 -5.84
C ASN A 29 -5.92 -5.28 -5.42
N VAL A 30 -4.68 -5.52 -5.85
CA VAL A 30 -3.55 -4.61 -5.58
C VAL A 30 -3.71 -3.28 -6.32
N GLU A 31 -4.13 -3.30 -7.59
CA GLU A 31 -4.37 -2.08 -8.36
C GLU A 31 -5.50 -1.22 -7.76
N ASN A 32 -6.57 -1.85 -7.26
CA ASN A 32 -7.63 -1.17 -6.53
C ASN A 32 -7.11 -0.50 -5.25
N LEU A 33 -6.30 -1.22 -4.46
CA LEU A 33 -5.68 -0.67 -3.25
C LEU A 33 -4.72 0.48 -3.58
N ILE A 34 -3.89 0.36 -4.61
CA ILE A 34 -2.98 1.43 -5.04
C ILE A 34 -3.77 2.67 -5.44
N SER A 35 -4.90 2.51 -6.14
CA SER A 35 -5.76 3.64 -6.54
C SER A 35 -6.37 4.34 -5.33
N LEU A 36 -6.76 3.58 -4.30
CA LEU A 36 -7.19 4.12 -3.02
C LEU A 36 -6.05 4.89 -2.32
N LEU A 37 -4.85 4.31 -2.24
CA LEU A 37 -3.70 4.95 -1.61
C LEU A 37 -3.28 6.26 -2.29
N LYS A 38 -3.48 6.37 -3.61
CA LYS A 38 -3.24 7.62 -4.36
C LYS A 38 -4.22 8.73 -3.98
N ARG A 39 -5.46 8.36 -3.65
CA ARG A 39 -6.51 9.30 -3.26
C ARG A 39 -6.36 9.70 -1.81
N ASP A 40 -6.33 8.73 -0.92
CA ASP A 40 -6.14 8.91 0.51
C ASP A 40 -5.58 7.62 1.14
N PRO A 41 -4.31 7.62 1.60
CA PRO A 41 -3.68 6.45 2.19
C PRO A 41 -4.27 6.06 3.55
N PHE A 42 -5.02 6.95 4.20
CA PHE A 42 -5.65 6.72 5.51
C PHE A 42 -7.16 6.46 5.40
N GLU A 43 -7.69 6.31 4.18
CA GLU A 43 -9.12 6.08 3.96
C GLU A 43 -9.59 4.77 4.62
N ASN A 44 -10.72 4.85 5.33
CA ASN A 44 -11.37 3.74 6.00
C ASN A 44 -12.90 3.88 5.79
N PRO A 45 -13.61 2.89 5.21
CA PRO A 45 -13.18 1.53 4.81
C PRO A 45 -12.49 1.46 3.43
N PRO A 46 -11.57 0.48 3.18
CA PRO A 46 -11.19 -0.67 4.01
C PRO A 46 -10.22 -0.34 5.17
N PRO A 47 -10.19 -1.14 6.25
CA PRO A 47 -9.32 -0.90 7.39
C PRO A 47 -7.83 -1.11 7.04
N TYR A 48 -6.98 -0.36 7.74
CA TYR A 48 -5.53 -0.54 7.74
C TYR A 48 -5.03 -0.77 9.17
N GLU A 49 -3.89 -1.43 9.30
CA GLU A 49 -3.23 -1.73 10.57
C GLU A 49 -1.90 -0.99 10.63
N ILE A 50 -1.55 -0.43 11.78
CA ILE A 50 -0.23 0.19 12.00
C ILE A 50 0.72 -0.91 12.47
N LEU A 51 1.86 -1.07 11.79
CA LEU A 51 2.89 -2.01 12.21
C LEU A 51 3.73 -1.42 13.34
N ILE A 52 4.15 -2.29 14.26
CA ILE A 52 4.92 -1.95 15.46
C ILE A 52 6.33 -2.59 15.42
N GLY A 53 7.23 -2.15 16.30
CA GLY A 53 8.60 -2.66 16.39
C GLY A 53 9.52 -2.10 15.30
N GLU A 54 10.29 -2.97 14.63
CA GLU A 54 11.21 -2.58 13.55
C GLU A 54 10.49 -1.96 12.34
N LEU A 55 9.20 -2.26 12.16
CA LEU A 55 8.34 -1.72 11.11
C LEU A 55 7.46 -0.56 11.59
N LYS A 56 7.85 0.11 12.68
CA LYS A 56 7.13 1.28 13.19
C LYS A 56 7.08 2.37 12.10
N GLY A 57 5.87 2.84 11.80
CA GLY A 57 5.61 3.85 10.75
C GLY A 57 5.16 3.26 9.42
N TYR A 58 5.19 1.92 9.28
CA TYR A 58 4.55 1.23 8.16
C TYR A 58 3.10 0.90 8.48
N PHE A 59 2.29 0.87 7.43
CA PHE A 59 0.89 0.50 7.44
C PHE A 59 0.69 -0.80 6.66
N SER A 60 -0.26 -1.61 7.09
CA SER A 60 -0.62 -2.89 6.47
C SER A 60 -2.09 -2.87 6.06
N ARG A 61 -2.38 -3.22 4.81
CA ARG A 61 -3.75 -3.40 4.28
C ARG A 61 -3.94 -4.80 3.75
N ARG A 62 -5.17 -5.32 3.85
CA ARG A 62 -5.51 -6.67 3.42
C ARG A 62 -5.76 -6.74 1.91
N ILE A 63 -4.96 -7.56 1.21
CA ILE A 63 -5.20 -7.89 -0.21
C ILE A 63 -6.15 -9.09 -0.30
N ASN A 64 -5.87 -10.13 0.48
CA ASN A 64 -6.73 -11.32 0.61
C ASN A 64 -6.52 -11.97 1.99
N LYS A 65 -6.99 -13.22 2.19
CA LYS A 65 -6.84 -13.91 3.48
C LYS A 65 -5.37 -14.01 3.92
N GLN A 66 -4.46 -14.28 2.98
CA GLN A 66 -3.04 -14.59 3.22
C GLN A 66 -2.09 -13.39 3.03
N HIS A 67 -2.34 -12.52 2.05
CA HIS A 67 -1.43 -11.46 1.64
C HIS A 67 -1.84 -10.10 2.20
N ARG A 68 -0.82 -9.31 2.52
CA ARG A 68 -0.93 -7.93 2.99
C ARG A 68 -0.11 -7.01 2.11
N LEU A 69 -0.63 -5.82 1.85
CA LEU A 69 0.09 -4.73 1.22
C LEU A 69 0.68 -3.87 2.35
N VAL A 70 2.00 -3.80 2.42
CA VAL A 70 2.71 -2.97 3.39
C VAL A 70 3.21 -1.71 2.69
N TYR A 71 2.95 -0.55 3.27
CA TYR A 71 3.32 0.75 2.71
C TYR A 71 3.71 1.72 3.81
N GLU A 72 4.51 2.72 3.47
CA GLU A 72 4.79 3.89 4.31
C GLU A 72 4.18 5.11 3.64
N VAL A 73 3.73 6.07 4.45
CA VAL A 73 3.26 7.37 3.95
C VAL A 73 4.33 8.38 4.30
N VAL A 74 5.01 8.91 3.28
CA VAL A 74 6.01 9.97 3.45
C VAL A 74 5.32 11.29 3.14
N GLU A 75 4.82 11.95 4.18
CA GLU A 75 4.39 13.33 4.06
C GLU A 75 5.65 14.20 4.09
N GLU A 76 5.98 14.87 2.98
CA GLU A 76 6.97 15.94 3.02
C GLU A 76 6.45 16.97 4.03
N LYS A 77 7.09 17.01 5.21
CA LYS A 77 6.91 18.12 6.15
C LYS A 77 7.20 19.40 5.36
N LYS A 78 6.16 20.11 4.96
CA LYS A 78 6.30 21.55 4.73
C LYS A 78 6.79 22.11 6.07
N LYS A 79 8.01 22.65 6.00
CA LYS A 79 8.85 23.21 7.08
C LYS A 79 8.08 23.77 8.27
#